data_AF-A0A1F5VHZ9-F1
#
_entry.id   AF-A0A1F5VHZ9-F1
#
_cell.length_a   1.000
_cell.length_b   1.000
_cell.length_c   1.000
_cell.angle_alpha   90.00
_cell.angle_beta   90.00
_cell.angle_gamma   90.00
#
_symmetry.space_group_name_H-M   'P 1'
#
loop_
_entity.id
_entity.type
_entity.pdbx_description
1 polymer ?
#
loop_
_entity_poly.entity_id
_entity_poly.type
_entity_poly.pdbx_seq_one_letter_code
_entity_poly.pdbx_strand_id
1 'polypeptide(L)'
;MDCVEAREVLNNAHGFAAGQKTISAQTFLLAAEHVVACADCQSWAKNELCPKVKTEHDAGTLSEDVYMLHGMLHDSTLDSDCVAHPQI
;
A
#
# COMPACT_ATOMS: atom_id res chain seq x y z
N MET A 1 10.60 -2.04 -12.73
CA MET A 1 9.81 -1.01 -12.06
C MET A 1 10.74 -0.15 -11.22
N ASP A 2 10.59 1.16 -11.29
CA ASP A 2 11.28 2.11 -10.40
C ASP A 2 10.39 2.52 -9.22
N CYS A 3 10.94 3.30 -8.27
CA CYS A 3 10.19 3.71 -7.08
C CYS A 3 9.00 4.62 -7.42
N VAL A 4 9.05 5.43 -8.49
CA VAL A 4 7.94 6.32 -8.86
C VAL A 4 6.77 5.47 -9.36
N GLU A 5 7.06 4.51 -10.24
CA GLU A 5 6.08 3.59 -10.80
C GLU A 5 5.47 2.69 -9.71
N ALA A 6 6.28 2.15 -8.80
CA ALA A 6 5.79 1.34 -7.67
C ALA A 6 4.83 2.12 -6.76
N ARG A 7 5.20 3.37 -6.43
CA ARG A 7 4.35 4.26 -5.62
C ARG A 7 3.05 4.61 -6.33
N GLU A 8 3.08 4.85 -7.64
CA GLU A 8 1.86 5.12 -8.41
C GLU A 8 0.94 3.89 -8.40
N VAL A 9 1.48 2.69 -8.66
CA VAL A 9 0.71 1.44 -8.64
C VAL A 9 0.03 1.25 -7.28
N LEU A 10 0.76 1.41 -6.18
CA LEU A 10 0.18 1.24 -4.85
C LEU A 10 -0.87 2.31 -4.57
N ASN A 11 -0.62 3.59 -4.85
CA ASN A 11 -1.65 4.63 -4.64
C ASN A 11 -2.93 4.36 -5.45
N ASN A 12 -2.80 3.91 -6.71
CA ASN A 12 -3.96 3.52 -7.52
C ASN A 12 -4.70 2.32 -6.93
N ALA A 13 -3.98 1.28 -6.49
CA ALA A 13 -4.57 0.10 -5.88
C ALA A 13 -5.33 0.45 -4.59
N HIS A 14 -4.87 1.47 -3.85
CA HIS A 14 -5.57 1.98 -2.66
C HIS A 14 -6.65 3.01 -2.98
N GLY A 15 -6.94 3.30 -4.26
CA GLY A 15 -7.94 4.29 -4.65
C GLY A 15 -7.55 5.75 -4.37
N PHE A 16 -6.28 6.02 -4.08
CA PHE A 16 -5.76 7.36 -3.76
C PHE A 16 -5.42 8.19 -4.99
N ALA A 17 -5.34 7.57 -6.16
CA ALA A 17 -5.12 8.26 -7.41
C ALA A 17 -6.45 8.73 -8.02
N ALA A 18 -6.43 9.90 -8.67
CA ALA A 18 -7.59 10.41 -9.40
C ALA A 18 -7.84 9.52 -10.64
N GLY A 19 -9.01 8.88 -10.67
CA GLY A 19 -9.37 7.91 -11.70
C GLY A 19 -8.92 6.51 -11.31
N GLN A 20 -9.89 5.64 -11.02
CA GLN A 20 -9.64 4.26 -10.65
C GLN A 20 -9.05 3.53 -11.87
N LYS A 21 -7.74 3.29 -11.86
CA LYS A 21 -7.08 2.45 -12.87
C LYS A 21 -7.22 0.99 -12.45
N THR A 22 -7.73 0.15 -13.34
CA THR A 22 -7.68 -1.30 -13.14
C THR A 22 -6.22 -1.74 -13.15
N ILE A 23 -5.72 -2.23 -12.01
CA ILE A 23 -4.35 -2.75 -11.88
C ILE A 23 -4.39 -4.27 -11.94
N SER A 24 -3.56 -4.85 -12.79
CA SER A 24 -3.42 -6.30 -12.86
C SER A 24 -2.77 -6.84 -11.58
N ALA A 25 -3.15 -8.05 -11.16
CA ALA A 25 -2.54 -8.69 -9.99
C ALA A 25 -1.00 -8.81 -10.11
N GLN A 26 -0.49 -9.05 -11.33
CA GLN A 26 0.94 -9.13 -11.59
C GLN A 26 1.64 -7.77 -11.40
N THR A 27 1.03 -6.68 -11.86
CA THR A 27 1.56 -5.32 -11.67
C THR A 27 1.58 -4.94 -10.20
N PHE A 28 0.53 -5.28 -9.45
CA PHE A 28 0.49 -5.04 -8.01
C PHE A 28 1.60 -5.81 -7.29
N LEU A 29 1.79 -7.10 -7.61
CA LEU A 29 2.82 -7.93 -7.00
C LEU A 29 4.22 -7.37 -7.25
N LEU A 30 4.52 -6.94 -8.48
CA LEU A 30 5.82 -6.32 -8.81
C LEU A 30 6.07 -5.03 -8.02
N ALA A 31 5.03 -4.22 -7.79
CA ALA A 31 5.14 -3.01 -6.97
C ALA A 31 5.36 -3.33 -5.49
N ALA A 32 4.64 -4.34 -4.96
CA ALA A 32 4.83 -4.83 -3.60
C ALA A 32 6.26 -5.35 -3.41
N GLU A 33 6.74 -6.24 -4.30
CA GLU A 33 8.10 -6.77 -4.32
C GLU A 33 9.16 -5.65 -4.35
N HIS A 34 8.93 -4.62 -5.16
CA HIS A 34 9.83 -3.45 -5.22
C HIS A 34 9.88 -2.68 -3.90
N VAL A 35 8.73 -2.47 -3.24
CA VAL A 35 8.69 -1.85 -1.90
C VAL A 35 9.52 -2.64 -0.91
N VAL A 36 9.50 -3.99 -0.96
CA VAL A 36 10.33 -4.83 -0.07
C VAL A 36 11.82 -4.65 -0.32
N ALA A 37 12.21 -4.60 -1.59
CA ALA A 37 13.62 -4.63 -1.98
C ALA A 37 14.30 -3.26 -1.87
N CYS A 38 13.52 -2.16 -1.81
CA CYS A 38 14.04 -0.80 -1.89
C CYS A 38 13.78 0.00 -0.60
N ALA A 39 14.86 0.35 0.12
CA ALA A 39 14.80 1.07 1.39
C ALA A 39 14.03 2.42 1.30
N ASP A 40 14.19 3.15 0.20
CA ASP A 40 13.46 4.42 -0.01
C ASP A 40 11.96 4.20 -0.18
N CYS A 41 11.58 3.11 -0.83
CA CYS A 41 10.18 2.74 -1.01
C CYS A 41 9.57 2.15 0.28
N GLN A 42 10.35 1.42 1.10
CA GLN A 42 9.94 1.01 2.45
C GLN A 42 9.68 2.24 3.34
N SER A 43 10.62 3.19 3.37
CA SER A 43 10.51 4.41 4.15
C SER A 43 9.27 5.23 3.74
N TRP A 44 9.05 5.36 2.42
CA TRP A 44 7.84 5.96 1.89
C TRP A 44 6.57 5.23 2.34
N ALA A 45 6.52 3.91 2.24
CA ALA A 45 5.35 3.13 2.62
C ALA A 45 5.01 3.32 4.11
N LYS A 46 6.02 3.31 4.98
CA LYS A 46 5.85 3.53 6.43
C LYS A 46 5.38 4.95 6.76
N ASN A 47 5.98 5.96 6.14
CA ASN A 47 5.77 7.36 6.54
C ASN A 47 4.59 8.03 5.81
N GLU A 48 4.19 7.52 4.65
CA GLU A 48 3.16 8.15 3.82
C GLU A 48 1.96 7.23 3.54
N LEU A 49 2.20 6.02 3.03
CA LEU A 49 1.11 5.11 2.65
C LEU A 49 0.35 4.58 3.87
N CYS A 50 1.07 4.03 4.87
CA CYS A 50 0.51 3.50 6.11
C CYS A 50 -0.41 4.52 6.82
N PRO A 51 0.03 5.75 7.14
CA PRO A 51 -0.83 6.74 7.80
C PRO A 51 -2.06 7.12 6.97
N LYS A 52 -1.92 7.19 5.65
CA LYS A 52 -3.03 7.52 4.75
C LYS A 52 -4.08 6.42 4.74
N VAL A 53 -3.66 5.16 4.62
CA VAL A 53 -4.56 3.99 4.69
C VAL A 53 -5.31 3.96 6.02
N LYS A 54 -4.60 4.15 7.14
CA LYS A 54 -5.25 4.24 8.46
C LYS A 54 -6.30 5.35 8.50
N THR A 55 -5.95 6.55 8.04
CA THR A 55 -6.84 7.73 8.11
C THR A 55 -8.13 7.49 7.33
N GLU A 56 -8.03 6.92 6.13
CA GLU A 56 -9.18 6.65 5.26
C GLU A 56 -10.01 5.46 5.78
N HIS A 57 -9.37 4.44 6.36
CA HIS A 57 -10.08 3.35 7.03
C HIS A 57 -10.86 3.86 8.25
N ASP A 58 -10.21 4.63 9.14
CA ASP A 58 -10.85 5.21 10.33
C ASP A 58 -11.98 6.18 9.97
N ALA A 59 -11.90 6.84 8.81
CA ALA A 59 -12.95 7.69 8.26
C ALA A 59 -14.08 6.92 7.56
N GLY A 60 -13.95 5.60 7.36
CA GLY A 60 -14.90 4.77 6.65
C GLY A 60 -14.97 5.03 5.14
N THR A 61 -13.93 5.65 4.57
CA THR A 61 -13.83 5.99 3.14
C THR A 61 -13.02 4.97 2.35
N LEU A 62 -12.21 4.15 3.04
CA LEU A 62 -11.50 3.02 2.46
C LEU A 62 -12.35 1.74 2.54
N SER A 63 -12.40 0.95 1.46
CA SER A 63 -13.07 -0.35 1.53
C SER A 63 -12.25 -1.37 2.32
N GLU A 64 -12.95 -2.31 2.98
CA GLU A 64 -12.32 -3.41 3.73
C GLU A 64 -11.37 -4.24 2.85
N ASP A 65 -11.76 -4.52 1.61
CA ASP A 65 -10.92 -5.26 0.66
C ASP A 65 -9.58 -4.55 0.39
N VAL A 66 -9.58 -3.22 0.31
CA VAL A 66 -8.36 -2.43 0.12
C VAL A 66 -7.53 -2.39 1.40
N TYR A 67 -8.18 -2.34 2.56
CA TYR A 67 -7.49 -2.40 3.85
C TYR A 67 -6.80 -3.76 4.06
N MET A 68 -7.47 -4.87 3.72
CA MET A 68 -6.90 -6.21 3.74
C MET A 68 -5.76 -6.37 2.73
N LEU A 69 -5.91 -5.80 1.52
CA LEU A 69 -4.84 -5.75 0.52
C LEU A 69 -3.60 -5.01 1.06
N HIS A 70 -3.80 -3.92 1.79
CA HIS A 70 -2.72 -3.21 2.47
C HIS A 70 -2.05 -4.08 3.54
N GLY A 71 -2.84 -4.83 4.33
CA GLY A 71 -2.36 -5.80 5.31
C GLY A 71 -1.36 -6.81 4.73
N MET A 72 -1.59 -7.30 3.51
CA MET A 72 -0.67 -8.24 2.85
C MET A 72 0.71 -7.65 2.55
N LEU A 73 0.82 -6.31 2.40
CA LEU A 73 2.12 -5.64 2.32
C LEU A 73 2.88 -5.74 3.65
N HIS A 74 2.19 -5.80 4.79
CA HIS A 74 2.84 -5.92 6.10
C HIS A 74 3.31 -7.33 6.38
N ASP A 75 2.47 -8.33 6.11
CA ASP A 75 2.77 -9.75 6.36
C ASP A 75 4.06 -10.26 5.69
N SER A 76 4.53 -9.56 4.65
CA SER A 76 5.71 -9.95 3.88
C SER A 76 6.85 -8.93 3.87
N THR A 77 6.67 -7.68 4.34
CA THR A 77 7.58 -6.58 3.94
C THR A 77 7.79 -5.43 4.92
N LEU A 78 6.91 -5.21 5.90
CA LEU A 78 6.95 -4.04 6.79
C LEU A 78 6.76 -4.47 8.24
N ASP A 79 7.54 -3.90 9.16
CA ASP A 79 7.44 -4.15 10.61
C ASP A 79 5.99 -4.17 11.10
N SER A 80 5.73 -4.98 12.14
CA SER A 80 4.50 -5.01 12.95
C SER A 80 4.05 -3.64 13.51
N ASP A 81 4.88 -2.61 13.37
CA ASP A 81 4.69 -1.26 13.87
C ASP A 81 3.98 -0.32 12.86
N CYS A 82 3.51 -0.82 11.71
CA CYS A 82 2.66 0.02 10.84
C CYS A 82 1.32 0.31 11.53
N VAL A 83 0.98 1.60 11.59
CA VAL A 83 -0.28 2.10 12.18
C VAL A 83 -1.55 1.54 11.52
N ALA A 84 -1.44 1.06 10.27
CA ALA A 84 -2.53 0.47 9.51
C ALA A 84 -2.52 -1.06 9.50
N HIS A 85 -1.63 -1.73 10.25
CA HIS A 85 -1.62 -3.19 10.31
C HIS A 85 -2.97 -3.71 10.86
N PRO A 86 -3.71 -4.54 10.11
CA PRO A 86 -4.90 -5.19 10.63
C PRO A 86 -4.50 -6.00 11.85
N GLN A 87 -5.04 -5.68 13.03
CA GLN A 87 -4.90 -6.52 14.21
C GLN A 87 -5.88 -7.68 14.01
N ILE A 88 -5.44 -8.73 13.32
CA ILE A 88 -6.22 -9.98 13.19
C ILE A 88 -6.21 -10.71 14.54
#